data_AF-A0A1F9AJU3-F1
#
_entry.id   AF-A0A1F9AJU3-F1
#
_cell.length_a   1.000
_cell.length_b   1.000
_cell.length_c   1.000
_cell.angle_alpha   90.00
_cell.angle_beta   90.00
_cell.angle_gamma   90.00
#
_symmetry.space_group_name_H-M   'P 1'
#
loop_
_entity.id
_entity.type
_entity.pdbx_description
1 polymer ?
#
loop_
_entity_poly.entity_id
_entity_poly.type
_entity_poly.pdbx_seq_one_letter_code
_entity_poly.pdbx_strand_id
1 'polypeptide(L)'
;MINMDAWKKLPDDLKAIMEEAGKATVLWANAYGNWTDIAATQDFIKKGTTVTKLSVEDLAKLEKLAVQFMEMEAAKNPDYKKIAKSMMAYMKGYEAVRDWQGEWSFGRNPTIYPKLD
;
A
#
# COMPACT_ATOMS: atom_id res chain seq x y z
N MET A 1 0.56 3.12 -16.20
CA MET A 1 1.01 4.45 -16.69
C MET A 1 0.61 4.57 -18.15
N ILE A 2 0.23 5.76 -18.61
CA ILE A 2 -0.22 6.01 -20.00
C ILE A 2 0.55 7.21 -20.54
N ASN A 3 0.97 7.17 -21.81
CA ASN A 3 1.57 8.32 -22.47
C ASN A 3 0.51 9.44 -22.63
N MET A 4 0.85 10.66 -22.17
CA MET A 4 -0.13 11.75 -22.11
C MET A 4 -0.56 12.28 -23.48
N ASP A 5 0.29 12.19 -24.51
CA ASP A 5 -0.09 12.64 -25.85
C ASP A 5 -1.04 11.65 -26.52
N ALA A 6 -0.83 10.35 -26.31
CA ALA A 6 -1.78 9.32 -26.72
C ALA A 6 -3.11 9.45 -25.96
N TRP A 7 -3.05 9.66 -24.64
CA TRP A 7 -4.25 9.87 -23.80
C TRP A 7 -5.10 11.05 -24.28
N LYS A 8 -4.47 12.19 -24.57
CA LYS A 8 -5.17 13.41 -25.03
C LYS A 8 -5.84 13.24 -26.39
N LYS A 9 -5.35 12.34 -27.24
CA LYS A 9 -5.93 12.05 -28.56
C LYS A 9 -7.18 11.17 -28.49
N LEU A 10 -7.43 10.50 -27.36
CA LEU A 10 -8.62 9.67 -27.21
C LEU A 10 -9.88 10.55 -27.07
N PRO A 11 -11.01 10.18 -27.70
CA PRO A 11 -12.31 10.74 -27.37
C PRO A 11 -12.70 10.35 -25.94
N ASP A 12 -13.61 11.13 -25.34
CA ASP A 12 -13.89 11.03 -23.90
C ASP A 12 -14.57 9.72 -23.49
N ASP A 13 -15.34 9.11 -24.38
CA ASP A 13 -15.91 7.77 -24.19
C ASP A 13 -14.82 6.69 -24.07
N LEU A 14 -13.79 6.74 -24.93
CA LEU A 14 -12.66 5.81 -24.86
C LEU A 14 -11.75 6.07 -23.64
N LYS A 15 -11.62 7.32 -23.20
CA LYS A 15 -10.94 7.63 -21.92
C LYS A 15 -11.69 6.99 -20.75
N ALA A 16 -13.01 7.15 -20.70
CA ALA A 16 -13.84 6.55 -19.65
C ALA A 16 -13.73 5.02 -19.65
N ILE A 17 -13.79 4.38 -20.83
CA ILE A 17 -13.59 2.92 -20.95
C ILE A 17 -12.21 2.50 -20.44
N MET A 18 -11.15 3.24 -20.77
CA MET A 18 -9.80 2.92 -20.33
C MET A 18 -9.64 3.08 -18.81
N GLU A 19 -10.23 4.12 -18.21
CA GLU A 19 -10.22 4.30 -16.76
C GLU A 19 -10.91 3.15 -16.04
N GLU A 20 -12.10 2.75 -16.50
CA GLU A 20 -12.86 1.63 -15.92
C GLU A 20 -12.15 0.29 -16.13
N ALA A 21 -11.58 0.07 -17.31
CA ALA A 21 -10.75 -1.11 -17.57
C ALA A 21 -9.54 -1.18 -16.63
N GLY A 22 -8.88 -0.04 -16.38
CA GLY A 22 -7.78 0.06 -15.42
C GLY A 22 -8.20 -0.31 -14.00
N LYS A 23 -9.31 0.25 -13.51
CA LYS A 23 -9.87 -0.07 -12.18
C LYS A 23 -10.24 -1.55 -12.06
N ALA A 24 -10.96 -2.09 -13.04
CA ALA A 24 -11.40 -3.48 -13.07
C ALA A 24 -10.20 -4.45 -13.11
N THR A 25 -9.17 -4.13 -13.89
CA THR A 25 -7.96 -4.98 -14.00
C THR A 25 -7.20 -5.04 -12.69
N VAL A 26 -7.05 -3.91 -11.97
CA VAL A 26 -6.40 -3.90 -10.66
C VAL A 26 -7.17 -4.76 -9.65
N LEU A 27 -8.50 -4.65 -9.62
CA LEU A 27 -9.35 -5.46 -8.75
C LEU A 27 -9.20 -6.96 -9.07
N TRP A 28 -9.28 -7.32 -10.35
CA TRP A 28 -9.12 -8.69 -10.81
C TRP A 28 -7.74 -9.25 -10.47
N ALA A 29 -6.68 -8.50 -10.77
CA ALA A 29 -5.30 -8.93 -10.53
C ALA A 29 -5.03 -9.18 -9.04
N ASN A 30 -5.56 -8.34 -8.15
CA ASN A 30 -5.44 -8.53 -6.71
C ASN A 30 -6.15 -9.81 -6.24
N ALA A 31 -7.39 -10.04 -6.70
CA ALA A 31 -8.14 -11.25 -6.35
C ALA A 31 -7.47 -12.53 -6.90
N TYR A 32 -7.02 -12.48 -8.16
CA TYR A 32 -6.30 -13.57 -8.81
C TYR A 32 -4.98 -13.89 -8.09
N GLY A 33 -4.19 -12.85 -7.76
CA GLY A 33 -2.94 -13.00 -7.01
C GLY A 33 -3.17 -13.70 -5.67
N ASN A 34 -4.12 -13.22 -4.87
CA ASN A 34 -4.48 -13.84 -3.59
C ASN A 34 -4.91 -15.31 -3.76
N TRP A 35 -5.66 -15.64 -4.81
CA TRP A 35 -6.04 -17.03 -5.08
C TRP A 35 -4.83 -17.91 -5.42
N THR A 36 -3.93 -17.42 -6.26
CA THR A 36 -2.73 -18.16 -6.64
C THR A 36 -1.72 -18.31 -5.50
N ASP A 37 -1.64 -17.33 -4.59
CA ASP A 37 -0.78 -17.37 -3.41
C ASP A 37 -1.14 -18.51 -2.45
N ILE A 38 -2.42 -18.91 -2.41
CA ILE A 38 -2.88 -20.06 -1.60
C ILE A 38 -2.13 -21.33 -2.03
N ALA A 39 -2.16 -21.64 -3.33
CA ALA A 39 -1.51 -22.84 -3.86
C ALA A 39 0.01 -22.76 -3.72
N ALA A 40 0.60 -21.62 -4.07
CA ALA A 40 2.04 -21.42 -4.01
C ALA A 40 2.59 -21.55 -2.57
N THR A 41 1.89 -20.99 -1.58
CA THR A 41 2.27 -21.09 -0.17
C THR A 41 2.28 -22.54 0.30
N GLN A 42 1.27 -23.34 -0.09
CA GLN A 42 1.24 -24.77 0.24
C GLN A 42 2.40 -25.53 -0.40
N ASP A 43 2.82 -25.15 -1.60
CA ASP A 43 3.96 -25.79 -2.27
C ASP A 43 5.29 -25.46 -1.58
N PHE A 44 5.48 -24.23 -1.09
CA PHE A 44 6.64 -23.90 -0.25
C PHE A 44 6.68 -24.73 1.03
N ILE A 45 5.54 -24.91 1.69
CA ILE A 45 5.43 -25.73 2.91
C ILE A 45 5.78 -27.19 2.61
N LYS A 46 5.20 -27.78 1.56
CA LYS A 46 5.47 -29.18 1.15
C LYS A 46 6.94 -29.42 0.83
N LYS A 47 7.64 -28.41 0.28
CA LYS A 47 9.08 -28.47 -0.01
C LYS A 47 9.97 -28.27 1.22
N GLY A 48 9.39 -28.07 2.40
CA GLY A 48 10.14 -27.88 3.64
C GLY A 48 10.74 -26.49 3.81
N THR A 49 10.14 -25.46 3.20
CA THR A 49 10.61 -24.07 3.34
C THR A 49 10.40 -23.58 4.77
N THR A 50 11.45 -23.07 5.41
CA THR A 50 11.35 -22.46 6.74
C THR A 50 10.75 -21.06 6.64
N VAL A 51 9.55 -20.88 7.18
CA VAL A 51 8.92 -19.56 7.33
C VAL A 51 9.45 -18.89 8.60
N THR A 52 10.10 -17.74 8.45
CA THR A 52 10.57 -16.92 9.58
C THR A 52 9.74 -15.64 9.68
N LYS A 53 9.70 -15.07 10.89
CA LYS A 53 9.06 -13.77 11.16
C LYS A 53 10.11 -12.84 11.75
N LEU A 54 10.05 -11.57 11.34
CA LEU A 54 10.82 -10.52 12.01
C LEU A 54 10.36 -10.37 13.46
N SER A 55 11.28 -10.06 14.36
CA SER A 55 10.93 -9.80 15.76
C SER A 55 10.16 -8.49 15.88
N VAL A 56 9.46 -8.30 17.01
CA VAL A 56 8.78 -7.03 17.29
C VAL A 56 9.78 -5.88 17.36
N GLU A 57 10.99 -6.12 17.91
CA GLU A 57 12.03 -5.09 17.96
C GLU A 57 12.51 -4.70 16.56
N ASP A 58 12.71 -5.67 15.66
CA ASP A 58 13.12 -5.41 14.29
C ASP A 58 12.04 -4.67 13.50
N LEU A 59 10.77 -5.04 13.67
CA LEU A 59 9.64 -4.33 13.06
C LEU A 59 9.54 -2.88 13.56
N ALA A 60 9.70 -2.65 14.86
CA ALA A 60 9.71 -1.30 15.44
C ALA A 60 10.91 -0.46 14.93
N LYS A 61 12.08 -1.09 14.77
CA LYS A 61 13.26 -0.44 14.19
C LYS A 61 13.03 -0.06 12.73
N LEU A 62 12.45 -0.95 11.92
CA LEU A 62 12.09 -0.67 10.53
C LEU A 62 11.09 0.47 10.43
N GLU A 63 10.08 0.49 11.29
CA GLU A 63 9.11 1.59 11.32
C GLU A 63 9.78 2.93 11.63
N LYS A 64 10.68 2.97 12.61
CA LYS A 64 11.45 4.18 12.93
C LYS A 64 12.26 4.68 11.75
N LEU A 65 12.95 3.77 11.06
CA LEU A 65 13.73 4.12 9.86
C LEU A 65 12.83 4.63 8.73
N ALA A 66 11.67 4.02 8.51
CA ALA A 66 10.71 4.46 7.51
C ALA A 66 10.16 5.87 7.80
N VAL A 67 9.82 6.16 9.06
CA VAL A 67 9.38 7.50 9.48
C VAL A 67 10.49 8.53 9.31
N GLN A 68 11.71 8.22 9.73
CA GLN A 68 12.87 9.11 9.54
C GLN A 68 13.12 9.42 8.06
N PHE A 69 13.01 8.40 7.20
CA PHE A 69 13.12 8.57 5.75
C PHE A 69 11.99 9.47 5.20
N MET A 70 10.74 9.24 5.62
CA MET A 70 9.61 10.07 5.22
C MET A 70 9.81 11.54 5.59
N GLU A 71 10.24 11.84 6.82
CA GLU A 71 10.51 13.21 7.27
C GLU A 71 11.67 13.84 6.48
N MET A 72 12.74 13.08 6.25
CA MET A 72 13.90 13.53 5.47
C MET A 72 13.53 13.88 4.03
N GLU A 73 12.76 13.04 3.34
CA GLU A 73 12.33 13.29 1.96
C GLU A 73 11.28 14.39 1.88
N ALA A 74 10.36 14.46 2.86
CA ALA A 74 9.40 15.55 2.95
C ALA A 74 10.07 16.92 3.15
N ALA A 75 11.20 16.98 3.86
CA ALA A 75 11.96 18.22 4.02
C ALA A 75 12.63 18.67 2.71
N LYS A 76 12.95 17.73 1.80
CA LYS A 76 13.62 18.01 0.52
C LYS A 76 12.64 18.30 -0.61
N ASN A 77 11.46 17.67 -0.59
CA ASN A 77 10.53 17.68 -1.70
C ASN A 77 9.09 18.02 -1.23
N PRO A 78 8.55 19.20 -1.59
CA PRO A 78 7.21 19.60 -1.20
C PRO A 78 6.09 18.71 -1.76
N ASP A 79 6.26 18.13 -2.95
CA ASP A 79 5.29 17.19 -3.52
C ASP A 79 5.28 15.87 -2.75
N TYR A 80 6.46 15.38 -2.37
CA TYR A 80 6.57 14.23 -1.48
C TYR A 80 5.87 14.52 -0.14
N LYS A 81 6.17 15.67 0.49
CA LYS A 81 5.53 16.09 1.75
C LYS A 81 4.00 16.10 1.62
N LYS A 82 3.46 16.66 0.53
CA LYS A 82 2.02 16.71 0.26
C LYS A 82 1.39 15.32 0.22
N ILE A 83 1.98 14.40 -0.56
CA ILE A 83 1.44 13.05 -0.71
C ILE A 83 1.59 12.24 0.58
N ALA A 84 2.77 12.27 1.23
CA ALA A 84 3.00 11.59 2.49
C ALA A 84 2.04 12.07 3.59
N LYS A 85 1.80 13.39 3.67
CA LYS A 85 0.83 13.96 4.62
C LYS A 85 -0.58 13.44 4.37
N SER A 86 -1.02 13.36 3.11
CA SER A 86 -2.33 12.81 2.75
C SER A 86 -2.48 11.34 3.15
N MET A 87 -1.46 10.51 2.85
CA MET A 87 -1.47 9.08 3.20
C MET A 87 -1.50 8.87 4.73
N MET A 88 -0.65 9.58 5.47
CA MET A 88 -0.58 9.43 6.93
C MET A 88 -1.81 10.00 7.64
N ALA A 89 -2.43 11.06 7.12
CA ALA A 89 -3.69 11.57 7.64
C ALA A 89 -4.82 10.53 7.51
N TYR A 90 -4.91 9.84 6.37
CA TYR A 90 -5.87 8.74 6.20
C TYR A 90 -5.58 7.59 7.17
N MET A 91 -4.32 7.15 7.27
CA MET A 91 -3.93 6.07 8.19
C MET A 91 -4.35 6.38 9.63
N LYS A 92 -4.08 7.61 10.08
CA LYS A 92 -4.45 8.09 11.42
C LYS A 92 -5.97 8.16 11.62
N GLY A 93 -6.70 8.69 10.63
CA GLY A 93 -8.15 8.78 10.69
C GLY A 93 -8.84 7.42 10.71
N TYR A 94 -8.21 6.39 10.14
CA TYR A 94 -8.75 5.04 10.07
C TYR A 94 -8.41 4.16 11.29
N GLU A 95 -7.54 4.60 12.20
CA GLU A 95 -7.08 3.78 13.34
C GLU A 95 -8.22 3.23 14.18
N ALA A 96 -9.16 4.10 14.59
CA ALA A 96 -10.29 3.69 15.41
C ALA A 96 -11.20 2.68 14.70
N VAL A 97 -11.38 2.83 13.38
CA VAL A 97 -12.14 1.87 12.57
C VAL A 97 -11.42 0.52 12.53
N ARG A 98 -10.10 0.53 12.33
CA ARG A 98 -9.25 -0.66 12.28
C ARG A 98 -9.21 -1.39 13.63
N ASP A 99 -9.16 -0.65 14.73
CA ASP A 99 -9.18 -1.21 16.09
C ASP A 99 -10.53 -1.84 16.40
N TRP A 100 -11.63 -1.20 15.99
CA TRP A 100 -12.98 -1.74 16.18
C TRP A 100 -13.22 -3.04 15.40
N GLN A 101 -12.58 -3.21 14.24
CA GLN A 101 -12.65 -4.45 13.46
C GLN A 101 -12.00 -5.66 14.17
N GLY A 102 -11.10 -5.44 15.13
CA GLY A 102 -10.49 -6.51 15.94
C GLY A 102 -9.82 -7.59 15.08
N GLU A 103 -10.20 -8.85 15.30
CA GLU A 103 -9.65 -10.01 14.56
C GLU A 103 -9.98 -10.03 13.06
N TRP A 104 -11.01 -9.29 12.64
CA TRP A 104 -11.44 -9.17 11.24
C TRP A 104 -10.73 -8.03 10.50
N SER A 105 -9.86 -7.33 11.21
CA SER A 105 -9.08 -6.22 10.70
C SER A 105 -7.98 -6.69 9.74
N PHE A 106 -7.58 -5.81 8.83
CA PHE A 106 -6.44 -6.03 7.94
C PHE A 106 -5.36 -4.97 8.15
N GLY A 107 -4.10 -5.40 8.16
CA GLY A 107 -2.94 -4.55 8.33
C GLY A 107 -2.65 -4.20 9.79
N ARG A 108 -2.03 -3.04 10.02
CA ARG A 108 -1.66 -2.53 11.35
C ARG A 108 -1.75 -1.01 11.41
N ASN A 109 -1.97 -0.46 12.60
CA ASN A 109 -1.76 0.96 12.85
C ASN A 109 -0.26 1.25 12.98
N PRO A 110 0.25 2.33 12.35
CA PRO A 110 1.56 2.87 12.70
C PRO A 110 1.64 3.20 14.18
N THR A 111 2.73 2.82 14.84
CA THR A 111 3.00 3.20 16.23
C THR A 111 3.61 4.59 16.32
N ILE A 112 4.19 5.06 15.22
CA ILE A 112 4.82 6.38 15.11
C ILE A 112 4.40 7.04 13.79
N TYR A 113 4.04 8.32 13.89
CA TYR A 113 3.64 9.13 12.74
C TYR A 113 4.73 10.16 12.43
N PRO A 114 5.04 10.40 11.13
CA PRO A 114 6.01 11.41 10.75
C PRO A 114 5.50 12.83 11.00
N LYS A 115 6.40 13.72 11.38
CA LYS A 115 6.16 15.15 11.57
C LYS A 115 6.21 15.86 10.22
N LEU A 116 5.04 16.01 9.59
CA LEU A 116 4.88 16.56 8.24
C LEU A 116 4.17 17.92 8.23
N ASP A 117 4.27 18.68 9.32
CA ASP A 117 3.72 20.03 9.43
C ASP A 117 4.65 21.08 8.82
#